data_AF-A0A3M2DHY4-F1
#
_entry.id   AF-A0A3M2DHY4-F1
#
_cell.length_a   1.000
_cell.length_b   1.000
_cell.length_c   1.000
_cell.angle_alpha   90.00
_cell.angle_beta   90.00
_cell.angle_gamma   90.00
#
_symmetry.space_group_name_H-M   'P 1'
#
loop_
_entity.id
_entity.type
_entity.pdbx_description
1 polymer ?
#
loop_
_entity_poly.entity_id
_entity_poly.type
_entity_poly.pdbx_seq_one_letter_code
_entity_poly.pdbx_strand_id
1 'polypeptide(L)'
;FGIEQLVRDVEMYRIGEGATDILRPFVAREGLNPHLERAAKYLDPHLSPEERTKEFGKLLRFYVRWYREQWRRKPLPDFVAQCHPLVRTVLTFVERASRRLARAILYAMAFRGLALRDDQGRQNRIEQIGEDLLVMTAAALHAEAHRQDAQNAARWELVQEIFRQAKARVNRLIPELIHNDDAALTTIGRRAFQEVYPFLTQGIIQRRLEDYRSKTSE
;
A
#
# COMPACT_ATOMS: atom_id res chain seq x y z
N PHE A 1 32.38 -1.20 13.16
CA PHE A 1 31.52 -1.59 14.28
C PHE A 1 30.24 -0.76 14.39
N GLY A 2 30.25 0.57 14.24
CA GLY A 2 29.01 1.39 14.37
C GLY A 2 27.87 1.07 13.38
N ILE A 3 28.16 0.69 12.13
CA ILE A 3 27.12 0.32 11.15
C ILE A 3 26.38 -0.96 11.58
N GLU A 4 27.08 -1.93 12.15
CA GLU A 4 26.46 -3.19 12.61
C GLU A 4 25.52 -2.95 13.79
N GLN A 5 25.90 -2.05 14.70
CA GLN A 5 25.03 -1.60 15.78
C GLN A 5 23.80 -0.85 15.24
N LEU A 6 24.00 0.09 14.30
CA LEU A 6 22.88 0.79 13.66
C LEU A 6 21.91 -0.18 12.97
N VAL A 7 22.39 -1.20 12.26
CA VAL A 7 21.55 -2.21 11.61
C VAL A 7 20.73 -3.02 12.64
N ARG A 8 21.34 -3.38 13.77
CA ARG A 8 20.62 -4.05 14.87
C ARG A 8 19.55 -3.15 15.49
N ASP A 9 19.88 -1.88 15.70
CA ASP A 9 18.98 -0.91 16.31
C ASP A 9 17.78 -0.60 15.38
N VAL A 10 18.00 -0.46 14.07
CA VAL A 10 16.90 -0.16 13.12
C VAL A 10 15.90 -1.30 12.93
N GLU A 11 16.32 -2.55 13.11
CA GLU A 11 15.40 -3.68 13.00
C GLU A 11 14.32 -3.63 14.09
N MET A 12 14.66 -3.12 15.29
CA MET A 12 13.69 -2.92 16.36
C MET A 12 12.63 -1.88 16.01
N TYR A 13 12.97 -0.80 15.28
CA TYR A 13 11.99 0.21 14.86
C TYR A 13 10.92 -0.34 13.91
N ARG A 14 11.18 -1.45 13.22
CA ARG A 14 10.19 -2.08 12.33
C ARG A 14 9.15 -2.92 13.09
N ILE A 15 9.40 -3.22 14.38
CA ILE A 15 8.60 -4.11 15.22
C ILE A 15 7.97 -3.35 16.41
N GLY A 16 8.73 -2.47 17.08
CA GLY A 16 8.45 -1.98 18.43
C GLY A 16 7.21 -1.08 18.60
N GLU A 17 6.93 -0.19 17.66
CA GLU A 17 5.79 0.75 17.73
C GLU A 17 4.54 0.26 16.96
N GLY A 18 4.53 -1.04 16.67
CA GLY A 18 3.59 -1.68 15.76
C GLY A 18 4.37 -2.30 14.61
N ALA A 19 4.31 -3.62 14.50
CA ALA A 19 4.98 -4.32 13.41
C ALA A 19 4.52 -3.73 12.06
N THR A 20 5.47 -3.40 11.19
CA THR A 20 5.19 -2.79 9.88
C THR A 20 4.16 -3.62 9.11
N ASP A 21 4.23 -4.96 9.23
CA ASP A 21 3.29 -5.90 8.61
C ASP A 21 1.85 -5.82 9.13
N ILE A 22 1.63 -5.21 10.30
CA ILE A 22 0.31 -4.93 10.88
C ILE A 22 -0.16 -3.51 10.53
N LEU A 23 0.75 -2.53 10.57
CA LEU A 23 0.44 -1.14 10.27
C LEU A 23 0.01 -0.95 8.80
N ARG A 24 0.68 -1.62 7.85
CA ARG A 24 0.36 -1.46 6.42
C ARG A 24 -1.09 -1.87 6.09
N PRO A 25 -1.55 -3.08 6.46
CA PRO A 25 -2.95 -3.45 6.24
C PRO A 25 -3.92 -2.56 7.02
N PHE A 26 -3.53 -2.06 8.20
CA PHE A 26 -4.36 -1.18 9.01
C PHE A 26 -4.66 0.14 8.28
N VAL A 27 -3.65 0.81 7.73
CA VAL A 27 -3.83 2.05 6.94
C VAL A 27 -4.75 1.82 5.74
N ALA A 28 -4.55 0.72 5.02
CA ALA A 28 -5.42 0.35 3.90
C ALA A 28 -6.87 0.12 4.36
N ARG A 29 -7.08 -0.60 5.47
CA ARG A 29 -8.41 -0.86 6.04
C ARG A 29 -9.11 0.41 6.48
N GLU A 30 -8.40 1.33 7.13
CA GLU A 30 -8.98 2.61 7.57
C GLU A 30 -9.49 3.41 6.36
N GLY A 31 -8.71 3.46 5.26
CA GLY A 31 -9.14 4.09 4.01
C GLY A 31 -10.33 3.38 3.33
N LEU A 32 -10.47 2.07 3.52
CA LEU A 32 -11.58 1.27 2.98
C LEU A 32 -12.84 1.29 3.87
N ASN A 33 -12.69 1.57 5.16
CA ASN A 33 -13.76 1.41 6.15
C ASN A 33 -15.05 2.17 5.77
N PRO A 34 -15.01 3.43 5.29
CA PRO A 34 -16.23 4.13 4.87
C PRO A 34 -16.97 3.44 3.71
N HIS A 35 -16.27 2.69 2.87
CA HIS A 35 -16.85 1.95 1.75
C HIS A 35 -17.46 0.62 2.21
N LEU A 36 -16.77 -0.06 3.13
CA LEU A 36 -17.23 -1.31 3.74
C LEU A 36 -18.46 -1.10 4.63
N GLU A 37 -18.50 -0.05 5.44
CA GLU A 37 -19.66 0.30 6.26
C GLU A 37 -20.91 0.57 5.42
N ARG A 38 -20.76 1.23 4.27
CA ARG A 38 -21.87 1.44 3.32
C ARG A 38 -22.35 0.12 2.72
N ALA A 39 -21.44 -0.80 2.41
CA ALA A 39 -21.78 -2.12 1.89
C ALA A 39 -22.41 -3.02 2.97
N ALA A 40 -21.97 -2.91 4.23
CA ALA A 40 -22.49 -3.69 5.35
C ALA A 40 -23.99 -3.46 5.58
N LYS A 41 -24.49 -2.23 5.38
CA LYS A 41 -25.93 -1.92 5.46
C LYS A 41 -26.80 -2.72 4.50
N TYR A 42 -26.27 -3.12 3.34
CA TYR A 42 -26.98 -3.97 2.39
C TYR A 42 -26.89 -5.46 2.75
N LEU A 43 -25.80 -5.87 3.41
CA LEU A 43 -25.51 -7.25 3.78
C LEU A 43 -26.15 -7.67 5.12
N ASP A 44 -26.95 -6.79 5.73
CA ASP A 44 -27.63 -7.08 7.00
C ASP A 44 -28.64 -8.25 6.82
N PRO A 45 -28.46 -9.36 7.57
CA PRO A 45 -29.33 -10.52 7.47
C PRO A 45 -30.75 -10.27 7.99
N HIS A 46 -30.99 -9.21 8.77
CA HIS A 46 -32.28 -8.90 9.38
C HIS A 46 -33.22 -8.08 8.46
N LEU A 47 -32.74 -7.62 7.30
CA LEU A 47 -33.55 -6.84 6.37
C LEU A 47 -34.56 -7.70 5.62
N SER A 48 -35.79 -7.20 5.51
CA SER A 48 -36.78 -7.76 4.58
C SER A 48 -36.31 -7.63 3.12
N PRO A 49 -36.81 -8.48 2.19
CA PRO A 49 -36.42 -8.41 0.78
C PRO A 49 -36.66 -7.04 0.13
N GLU A 50 -37.73 -6.33 0.53
CA GLU A 50 -38.05 -4.99 0.03
C GLU A 50 -37.04 -3.94 0.52
N GLU A 51 -36.72 -3.95 1.81
CA GLU A 51 -35.73 -3.04 2.39
C GLU A 51 -34.34 -3.29 1.81
N ARG A 52 -33.96 -4.55 1.61
CA ARG A 52 -32.69 -4.93 0.99
C ARG A 52 -32.58 -4.37 -0.44
N THR A 53 -33.66 -4.43 -1.22
CA THR A 53 -33.68 -3.90 -2.59
C THR A 53 -33.57 -2.36 -2.59
N LYS A 54 -34.22 -1.69 -1.64
CA LYS A 54 -34.12 -0.24 -1.45
C LYS A 54 -32.69 0.19 -1.08
N GLU A 55 -32.05 -0.50 -0.14
CA GLU A 55 -30.66 -0.23 0.26
C GLU A 55 -29.67 -0.52 -0.88
N PHE A 56 -29.87 -1.60 -1.63
CA PHE A 56 -29.09 -1.86 -2.84
C PHE A 56 -29.20 -0.73 -3.86
N GLY A 57 -30.42 -0.22 -4.10
CA GLY A 57 -30.65 0.90 -5.02
C GLY A 57 -29.93 2.19 -4.59
N LYS A 58 -29.89 2.48 -3.28
CA LYS A 58 -29.12 3.61 -2.72
C LYS A 58 -27.62 3.41 -2.93
N LEU A 59 -27.11 2.21 -2.62
CA LEU A 59 -25.71 1.84 -2.77
C LEU A 59 -25.26 1.97 -4.23
N LEU A 60 -26.03 1.41 -5.16
CA LEU A 60 -25.77 1.46 -6.59
C LEU A 60 -25.76 2.91 -7.10
N ARG A 61 -26.76 3.72 -6.73
CA ARG A 61 -26.84 5.13 -7.12
C ARG A 61 -25.61 5.92 -6.65
N PHE A 62 -25.19 5.70 -5.41
CA PHE A 62 -23.99 6.32 -4.86
C PHE A 62 -22.74 5.93 -5.66
N TYR A 63 -22.49 4.63 -5.83
CA TYR A 63 -21.28 4.14 -6.49
C TYR A 63 -21.24 4.46 -7.98
N VAL A 64 -22.37 4.45 -8.68
CA VAL A 64 -22.43 4.88 -10.10
C VAL A 64 -22.04 6.35 -10.21
N ARG A 65 -22.59 7.23 -9.37
CA ARG A 65 -22.23 8.65 -9.38
C ARG A 65 -20.76 8.86 -9.04
N TRP A 66 -20.30 8.29 -7.94
CA TRP A 66 -18.91 8.39 -7.48
C TRP A 66 -17.91 7.81 -8.50
N TYR A 67 -18.24 6.70 -9.13
CA TYR A 67 -17.40 6.07 -10.15
C TYR A 67 -17.27 6.95 -11.40
N ARG A 68 -18.35 7.58 -11.84
CA ARG A 68 -18.31 8.56 -12.95
C ARG A 68 -17.39 9.73 -12.64
N GLU A 69 -17.36 10.19 -11.39
CA GLU A 69 -16.42 11.25 -10.95
C GLU A 69 -14.95 10.81 -11.07
N GLN A 70 -14.64 9.51 -10.90
CA GLN A 70 -13.27 9.02 -11.06
C GLN A 70 -12.75 9.10 -12.50
N TRP A 71 -13.62 9.25 -13.51
CA TRP A 71 -13.20 9.43 -14.91
C TRP A 71 -12.95 10.89 -15.28
N ARG A 72 -13.47 11.83 -14.48
CA ARG A 72 -13.26 13.26 -14.70
C ARG A 72 -11.89 13.67 -14.15
N ARG A 73 -11.19 14.55 -14.86
CA ARG A 73 -9.95 15.16 -14.35
C ARG A 73 -10.32 16.24 -13.36
N LYS A 74 -9.63 16.29 -12.22
CA LYS A 74 -9.71 17.42 -11.30
C LYS A 74 -8.59 18.42 -11.64
N PRO A 75 -8.90 19.72 -11.72
CA PRO A 75 -7.86 20.72 -11.92
C PRO A 75 -6.91 20.70 -10.72
N LEU A 76 -5.63 20.97 -10.99
CA LEU A 76 -4.66 21.20 -9.92
C LEU A 76 -4.87 22.60 -9.33
N PRO A 77 -4.49 22.85 -8.08
CA PRO A 77 -4.54 24.18 -7.49
C PRO A 77 -3.75 25.22 -8.30
N ASP A 78 -4.22 26.47 -8.30
CA ASP A 78 -3.66 27.54 -9.14
C ASP A 78 -2.19 27.85 -8.81
N PHE A 79 -1.78 27.68 -7.55
CA PHE A 79 -0.39 27.92 -7.14
C PHE A 79 0.61 27.02 -7.89
N VAL A 80 0.17 25.85 -8.37
CA VAL A 80 1.02 24.90 -9.12
C VAL A 80 1.53 25.50 -10.43
N ALA A 81 0.82 26.48 -11.00
CA ALA A 81 1.27 27.19 -12.19
C ALA A 81 2.53 28.04 -11.96
N GLN A 82 2.81 28.41 -10.69
CA GLN A 82 3.94 29.23 -10.29
C GLN A 82 5.12 28.38 -9.78
N CYS A 83 4.92 27.07 -9.60
CA CYS A 83 5.93 26.14 -9.12
C CYS A 83 6.88 25.66 -10.23
N HIS A 84 7.95 24.97 -9.81
CA HIS A 84 8.83 24.26 -10.72
C HIS A 84 8.05 23.28 -11.64
N PRO A 85 8.39 23.16 -12.95
CA PRO A 85 7.63 22.34 -13.90
C PRO A 85 7.45 20.87 -13.49
N LEU A 86 8.40 20.33 -12.74
CA LEU A 86 8.31 18.96 -12.24
C LEU A 86 7.18 18.79 -11.22
N VAL A 87 6.86 19.80 -10.40
CA VAL A 87 5.74 19.75 -9.44
C VAL A 87 4.44 19.47 -10.17
N ARG A 88 4.19 20.19 -11.27
CA ARG A 88 2.99 19.99 -12.09
C ARG A 88 2.92 18.56 -12.65
N THR A 89 4.05 18.05 -13.12
CA THR A 89 4.15 16.68 -13.65
C THR A 89 3.85 15.64 -12.57
N VAL A 90 4.46 15.78 -11.39
CA VAL A 90 4.27 14.89 -10.24
C VAL A 90 2.81 14.91 -9.78
N LEU A 91 2.25 16.09 -9.50
CA LEU A 91 0.87 16.21 -9.00
C LEU A 91 -0.16 15.74 -10.03
N THR A 92 0.08 15.97 -11.33
CA THR A 92 -0.79 15.43 -12.39
C THR A 92 -0.76 13.91 -12.42
N PHE A 93 0.43 13.32 -12.23
CA PHE A 93 0.56 11.86 -12.15
C PHE A 93 -0.14 11.31 -10.90
N VAL A 94 0.08 11.92 -9.74
CA VAL A 94 -0.53 11.53 -8.47
C VAL A 94 -2.06 11.59 -8.57
N GLU A 95 -2.62 12.69 -9.06
CA GLU A 95 -4.08 12.82 -9.27
C GLU A 95 -4.62 11.67 -10.14
N ARG A 96 -3.96 11.38 -11.27
CA ARG A 96 -4.30 10.29 -12.18
C ARG A 96 -4.19 8.91 -11.53
N ALA A 97 -3.10 8.65 -10.83
CA ALA A 97 -2.83 7.40 -10.16
C ALA A 97 -3.84 7.16 -9.03
N SER A 98 -4.18 8.17 -8.22
CA SER A 98 -5.20 8.07 -7.18
C SER A 98 -6.56 7.68 -7.74
N ARG A 99 -6.99 8.23 -8.89
CA ARG A 99 -8.25 7.81 -9.53
C ARG A 99 -8.19 6.38 -10.10
N ARG A 100 -7.03 5.98 -10.64
CA ARG A 100 -6.82 4.59 -11.10
C ARG A 100 -6.88 3.61 -9.92
N LEU A 101 -6.22 3.96 -8.81
CA LEU A 101 -6.25 3.20 -7.56
C LEU A 101 -7.68 3.09 -7.03
N ALA A 102 -8.42 4.20 -6.94
CA ALA A 102 -9.81 4.21 -6.47
C ALA A 102 -10.71 3.28 -7.29
N ARG A 103 -10.57 3.26 -8.62
CA ARG A 103 -11.29 2.32 -9.49
C ARG A 103 -10.86 0.86 -9.26
N ALA A 104 -9.56 0.61 -9.14
CA ALA A 104 -9.05 -0.75 -8.88
C ALA A 104 -9.54 -1.29 -7.53
N ILE A 105 -9.57 -0.45 -6.49
CA ILE A 105 -10.15 -0.77 -5.19
C ILE A 105 -11.64 -1.09 -5.31
N LEU A 106 -12.41 -0.28 -6.05
CA LEU A 106 -13.83 -0.55 -6.29
C LEU A 106 -14.04 -1.92 -6.96
N TYR A 107 -13.25 -2.25 -7.97
CA TYR A 107 -13.33 -3.55 -8.63
C TYR A 107 -12.96 -4.69 -7.68
N ALA A 108 -11.89 -4.54 -6.90
CA ALA A 108 -11.50 -5.54 -5.91
C ALA A 108 -12.62 -5.77 -4.87
N MET A 109 -13.27 -4.70 -4.40
CA MET A 109 -14.44 -4.79 -3.51
C MET A 109 -15.63 -5.46 -4.20
N ALA A 110 -15.92 -5.15 -5.46
CA ALA A 110 -17.03 -5.75 -6.20
C ALA A 110 -16.84 -7.25 -6.42
N PHE A 111 -15.61 -7.70 -6.69
CA PHE A 111 -15.31 -9.11 -6.91
C PHE A 111 -15.14 -9.93 -5.63
N ARG A 112 -14.63 -9.33 -4.54
CA ARG A 112 -14.30 -10.05 -3.28
C ARG A 112 -15.28 -9.79 -2.14
N GLY A 113 -16.04 -8.69 -2.18
CA GLY A 113 -16.93 -8.28 -1.11
C GLY A 113 -16.20 -8.13 0.23
N LEU A 114 -16.79 -8.68 1.30
CA LEU A 114 -16.24 -8.64 2.65
C LEU A 114 -14.91 -9.38 2.81
N ALA A 115 -14.60 -10.35 1.93
CA ALA A 115 -13.34 -11.10 2.00
C ALA A 115 -12.11 -10.21 1.75
N LEU A 116 -12.28 -9.02 1.17
CA LEU A 116 -11.19 -8.06 1.03
C LEU A 116 -10.60 -7.63 2.39
N ARG A 117 -11.39 -7.70 3.48
CA ARG A 117 -10.94 -7.38 4.84
C ARG A 117 -9.82 -8.30 5.32
N ASP A 118 -9.82 -9.55 4.88
CA ASP A 118 -8.84 -10.56 5.31
C ASP A 118 -7.72 -10.75 4.28
N ASP A 119 -7.80 -10.04 3.17
CA ASP A 119 -6.81 -10.06 2.08
C ASP A 119 -5.64 -9.12 2.34
N GLN A 120 -4.69 -9.58 3.14
CA GLN A 120 -3.48 -8.82 3.49
C GLN A 120 -2.64 -8.47 2.26
N GLY A 121 -2.59 -9.35 1.24
CA GLY A 121 -1.81 -9.13 0.03
C GLY A 121 -2.30 -7.92 -0.76
N ARG A 122 -3.61 -7.79 -0.96
CA ARG A 122 -4.19 -6.59 -1.61
C ARG A 122 -4.07 -5.35 -0.74
N GLN A 123 -4.27 -5.47 0.57
CA GLN A 123 -4.15 -4.34 1.49
C GLN A 123 -2.74 -3.75 1.52
N ASN A 124 -1.71 -4.59 1.58
CA ASN A 124 -0.31 -4.16 1.51
C ASN A 124 -0.01 -3.42 0.20
N ARG A 125 -0.55 -3.88 -0.94
CA ARG A 125 -0.38 -3.17 -2.22
C ARG A 125 -1.10 -1.82 -2.24
N ILE A 126 -2.31 -1.72 -1.66
CA ILE A 126 -3.05 -0.45 -1.55
C ILE A 126 -2.24 0.56 -0.74
N GLU A 127 -1.71 0.13 0.41
CA GLU A 127 -0.90 0.97 1.27
C GLU A 127 0.40 1.40 0.57
N GLN A 128 1.13 0.46 -0.05
CA GLN A 128 2.38 0.78 -0.75
C GLN A 128 2.18 1.79 -1.89
N ILE A 129 1.05 1.69 -2.62
CA ILE A 129 0.70 2.70 -3.63
C ILE A 129 0.43 4.04 -2.94
N GLY A 130 -0.32 4.06 -1.84
CA GLY A 130 -0.58 5.28 -1.06
C GLY A 130 0.70 5.95 -0.56
N GLU A 131 1.63 5.16 -0.03
CA GLU A 131 2.97 5.59 0.41
C GLU A 131 3.74 6.24 -0.75
N ASP A 132 3.84 5.56 -1.90
CA ASP A 132 4.54 6.10 -3.08
C ASP A 132 3.93 7.44 -3.54
N LEU A 133 2.59 7.55 -3.56
CA LEU A 133 1.89 8.78 -3.92
C LEU A 133 2.18 9.92 -2.94
N LEU A 134 2.22 9.62 -1.65
CA LEU A 134 2.56 10.58 -0.59
C LEU A 134 4.02 11.03 -0.71
N VAL A 135 4.96 10.10 -0.84
CA VAL A 135 6.40 10.39 -0.94
C VAL A 135 6.70 11.26 -2.15
N MET A 136 6.13 10.95 -3.33
CA MET A 136 6.30 11.79 -4.52
C MET A 136 5.80 13.22 -4.28
N THR A 137 4.62 13.36 -3.66
CA THR A 137 4.01 14.66 -3.38
C THR A 137 4.83 15.45 -2.37
N ALA A 138 5.21 14.82 -1.26
CA ALA A 138 5.99 15.43 -0.19
C ALA A 138 7.37 15.87 -0.68
N ALA A 139 8.07 15.03 -1.46
CA ALA A 139 9.39 15.35 -2.00
C ALA A 139 9.31 16.57 -2.95
N ALA A 140 8.32 16.60 -3.85
CA ALA A 140 8.13 17.72 -4.78
C ALA A 140 7.80 19.04 -4.06
N LEU A 141 6.89 19.00 -3.08
CA LEU A 141 6.52 20.19 -2.30
C LEU A 141 7.66 20.66 -1.39
N HIS A 142 8.44 19.73 -0.82
CA HIS A 142 9.59 20.06 0.00
C HIS A 142 10.70 20.75 -0.82
N ALA A 143 11.00 20.25 -2.03
CA ALA A 143 11.95 20.89 -2.93
C ALA A 143 11.47 22.29 -3.37
N GLU A 144 10.17 22.44 -3.66
CA GLU A 144 9.58 23.73 -4.00
C GLU A 144 9.67 24.74 -2.85
N ALA A 145 9.44 24.31 -1.61
CA ALA A 145 9.57 25.16 -0.42
C ALA A 145 11.01 25.67 -0.20
N HIS A 146 12.02 24.93 -0.69
CA HIS A 146 13.45 25.27 -0.55
C HIS A 146 14.07 25.78 -1.86
N ARG A 147 13.26 26.37 -2.75
CA ARG A 147 13.71 26.86 -4.07
C ARG A 147 14.82 27.92 -4.04
N GLN A 148 14.98 28.64 -2.93
CA GLN A 148 15.99 29.70 -2.76
C GLN A 148 17.36 29.18 -2.29
N ASP A 149 17.44 27.89 -1.99
CA ASP A 149 18.58 27.33 -1.31
C ASP A 149 19.69 26.92 -2.30
N ALA A 150 20.96 27.01 -1.92
CA ALA A 150 22.09 26.84 -2.85
C ALA A 150 22.13 25.44 -3.50
N GLN A 151 21.59 24.43 -2.82
CA GLN A 151 21.52 23.04 -3.27
C GLN A 151 20.21 22.70 -4.03
N ASN A 152 19.45 23.70 -4.49
CA ASN A 152 18.16 23.48 -5.15
C ASN A 152 18.26 22.51 -6.35
N ALA A 153 19.30 22.62 -7.18
CA ALA A 153 19.50 21.72 -8.32
C ALA A 153 19.63 20.24 -7.90
N ALA A 154 20.45 19.96 -6.88
CA ALA A 154 20.63 18.61 -6.35
C ALA A 154 19.34 18.06 -5.72
N ARG A 155 18.51 18.90 -5.10
CA ARG A 155 17.19 18.49 -4.59
C ARG A 155 16.27 18.04 -5.71
N TRP A 156 16.21 18.80 -6.81
CA TRP A 156 15.37 18.43 -7.96
C TRP A 156 15.83 17.15 -8.65
N GLU A 157 17.15 16.88 -8.69
CA GLU A 157 17.69 15.61 -9.16
C GLU A 157 17.17 14.43 -8.31
N LEU A 158 17.20 14.54 -6.98
CA LEU A 158 16.64 13.52 -6.09
C LEU A 158 15.13 13.35 -6.27
N VAL A 159 14.37 14.45 -6.40
CA VAL A 159 12.92 14.39 -6.65
C VAL A 159 12.62 13.69 -7.97
N GLN A 160 13.42 13.94 -9.01
CA GLN A 160 13.26 13.29 -10.31
C GLN A 160 13.45 11.77 -10.19
N GLU A 161 14.46 11.33 -9.44
CA GLU A 161 14.73 9.91 -9.24
C GLU A 161 13.66 9.22 -8.38
N ILE A 162 13.23 9.86 -7.27
CA ILE A 162 12.09 9.40 -6.45
C ILE A 162 10.86 9.24 -7.33
N PHE A 163 10.53 10.26 -8.13
CA PHE A 163 9.38 10.22 -9.03
C PHE A 163 9.50 9.09 -10.05
N ARG A 164 10.67 8.88 -10.65
CA ARG A 164 10.91 7.81 -11.64
C ARG A 164 10.66 6.43 -11.03
N GLN A 165 11.22 6.14 -9.86
CA GLN A 165 11.09 4.85 -9.20
C GLN A 165 9.67 4.59 -8.68
N ALA A 166 9.09 5.56 -7.95
CA ALA A 166 7.74 5.44 -7.40
C ALA A 166 6.69 5.31 -8.52
N LYS A 167 6.83 6.07 -9.61
CA LYS A 167 5.97 5.94 -10.80
C LYS A 167 6.00 4.52 -11.39
N ALA A 168 7.17 3.88 -11.44
CA ALA A 168 7.28 2.51 -11.94
C ALA A 168 6.56 1.51 -11.01
N ARG A 169 6.78 1.63 -9.69
CA ARG A 169 6.08 0.81 -8.68
C ARG A 169 4.57 0.98 -8.73
N VAL A 170 4.07 2.21 -8.71
CA VAL A 170 2.63 2.50 -8.79
C VAL A 170 1.98 1.92 -10.06
N ASN A 171 2.64 2.04 -11.22
CA ASN A 171 2.11 1.49 -12.47
C ASN A 171 2.08 -0.04 -12.48
N ARG A 172 3.00 -0.69 -11.77
CA ARG A 172 3.03 -2.15 -11.60
C ARG A 172 1.98 -2.64 -10.59
N LEU A 173 1.89 -1.99 -9.43
CA LEU A 173 1.05 -2.43 -8.32
C LEU A 173 -0.46 -2.24 -8.57
N ILE A 174 -0.88 -1.21 -9.32
CA ILE A 174 -2.31 -0.96 -9.57
C ILE A 174 -3.00 -2.15 -10.28
N PRO A 175 -2.48 -2.67 -11.42
CA PRO A 175 -3.02 -3.88 -12.05
C PRO A 175 -3.02 -5.11 -11.15
N GLU A 176 -1.99 -5.25 -10.29
CA GLU A 176 -1.83 -6.39 -9.37
C GLU A 176 -2.93 -6.46 -8.28
N LEU A 177 -3.69 -5.38 -8.06
CA LEU A 177 -4.87 -5.42 -7.18
C LEU A 177 -5.96 -6.36 -7.72
N ILE A 178 -6.02 -6.53 -9.04
CA ILE A 178 -7.00 -7.41 -9.70
C ILE A 178 -6.35 -8.74 -10.06
N HIS A 179 -5.20 -8.71 -10.74
CA HIS A 179 -4.50 -9.89 -11.24
C HIS A 179 -3.22 -10.14 -10.44
N ASN A 180 -3.25 -11.12 -9.54
CA ASN A 180 -2.08 -11.50 -8.73
C ASN A 180 -2.04 -13.00 -8.46
N ASP A 181 -0.86 -13.47 -8.05
CA ASP A 181 -0.56 -14.87 -7.75
C ASP A 181 -0.62 -15.20 -6.25
N ASP A 182 -1.33 -14.39 -5.46
CA ASP A 182 -1.37 -14.53 -4.00
C ASP A 182 -1.90 -15.90 -3.56
N ALA A 183 -2.80 -16.50 -4.34
CA ALA A 183 -3.32 -17.85 -4.08
C ALA A 183 -2.25 -18.94 -4.20
N ALA A 184 -1.35 -18.84 -5.18
CA ALA A 184 -0.25 -19.78 -5.36
C ALA A 184 0.75 -19.66 -4.21
N LEU A 185 1.12 -18.43 -3.84
CA LEU A 185 2.01 -18.15 -2.70
C LEU A 185 1.42 -18.68 -1.39
N THR A 186 0.13 -18.44 -1.13
CA THR A 186 -0.56 -18.96 0.06
C THR A 186 -0.55 -20.49 0.11
N THR A 187 -0.67 -21.15 -1.06
CA THR A 187 -0.63 -22.61 -1.16
C THR A 187 0.76 -23.15 -0.84
N ILE A 188 1.82 -22.52 -1.36
CA ILE A 188 3.21 -22.88 -1.04
C ILE A 188 3.48 -22.69 0.46
N GLY A 189 3.04 -21.56 1.04
CA GLY A 189 3.17 -21.31 2.47
C GLY A 189 2.49 -22.39 3.32
N ARG A 190 1.25 -22.77 2.98
CA ARG A 190 0.55 -23.87 3.66
C ARG A 190 1.30 -25.20 3.55
N ARG A 191 1.86 -25.54 2.39
CA ARG A 191 2.67 -26.75 2.20
C ARG A 191 3.97 -26.72 3.02
N ALA A 192 4.61 -25.55 3.12
CA ALA A 192 5.79 -25.38 3.97
C ALA A 192 5.46 -25.64 5.45
N PHE A 193 4.31 -25.15 5.94
CA PHE A 193 3.82 -25.44 7.30
C PHE A 193 3.47 -26.92 7.52
N GLN A 194 3.12 -27.65 6.47
CA GLN A 194 2.86 -29.10 6.50
C GLN A 194 4.15 -29.93 6.35
N GLU A 195 5.33 -29.32 6.49
CA GLU A 195 6.64 -29.97 6.36
C GLU A 195 6.87 -30.66 5.00
N VAL A 196 6.15 -30.26 3.95
CA VAL A 196 6.36 -30.76 2.58
C VAL A 196 7.75 -30.37 2.04
N TYR A 197 8.30 -29.27 2.57
CA TYR A 197 9.62 -28.74 2.21
C TYR A 197 10.53 -28.67 3.45
N PRO A 198 10.97 -29.82 4.00
CA PRO A 198 11.71 -29.86 5.28
C PRO A 198 13.09 -29.21 5.19
N PHE A 199 13.62 -29.00 4.00
CA PHE A 199 14.86 -28.25 3.78
C PHE A 199 14.70 -26.74 4.05
N LEU A 200 13.48 -26.19 4.04
CA LEU A 200 13.26 -24.77 4.35
C LEU A 200 13.42 -24.44 5.84
N THR A 201 13.22 -25.43 6.72
CA THR A 201 13.41 -25.27 8.17
C THR A 201 14.84 -25.55 8.62
N GLN A 202 15.66 -26.15 7.75
CA GLN A 202 17.09 -26.27 7.97
C GLN A 202 17.72 -24.89 7.77
N GLY A 203 17.77 -24.10 8.85
CA GLY A 203 18.25 -22.72 8.83
C GLY A 203 19.61 -22.55 8.14
N ILE A 204 19.86 -21.35 7.62
CA ILE A 204 21.09 -21.00 6.86
C ILE A 204 22.33 -21.14 7.75
N ILE A 205 22.17 -20.91 9.05
CA ILE A 205 23.21 -21.10 10.06
C ILE A 205 22.94 -22.43 10.76
N GLN A 206 23.71 -23.46 10.42
CA GLN A 206 23.74 -24.72 11.16
C GLN A 206 24.52 -24.53 12.47
N ARG A 207 23.95 -23.79 13.41
CA ARG A 207 24.48 -23.70 14.77
C ARG A 207 23.45 -24.21 15.76
N ARG A 208 23.85 -25.22 16.53
CA ARG A 208 23.10 -25.73 17.68
C ARG A 208 23.46 -24.91 18.90
N LEU A 209 22.59 -24.92 19.91
CA LEU A 209 22.86 -24.29 21.22
C LEU A 209 24.18 -24.76 21.83
N GLU A 210 24.57 -25.99 21.51
CA GLU A 210 25.82 -26.64 21.89
C GLU A 210 27.06 -25.92 21.35
N ASP A 211 26.98 -25.30 20.16
CA ASP A 211 28.09 -24.58 19.52
C ASP A 211 28.41 -23.25 20.23
N TYR A 212 27.51 -22.78 21.09
CA TYR A 212 27.68 -21.58 21.92
C TYR A 212 28.14 -21.90 23.34
N ARG A 213 28.15 -23.18 23.74
CA ARG A 213 28.75 -23.58 25.01
C ARG A 213 30.26 -23.56 24.81
N SER A 214 30.97 -22.73 25.57
CA SER A 214 32.43 -22.74 25.56
C SER A 214 32.91 -24.17 25.82
N LYS A 215 33.77 -24.70 24.93
CA LYS A 215 34.52 -25.92 25.22
C LYS A 215 35.27 -25.65 26.51
N THR A 216 34.80 -26.24 27.60
CA THR A 216 35.51 -26.20 28.87
C THR A 216 36.75 -27.04 28.62
N SER A 217 37.90 -26.38 28.52
CA SER A 217 39.19 -27.01 28.38
C SER A 217 39.43 -27.88 29.61
N GLU A 218 39.49 -29.20 29.43
CA GLU A 218 40.24 -30.09 30.33
C GLU A 218 41.74 -29.90 30.12
#